data_AF-A0A2E7K206-F1
#
_entry.id   AF-A0A2E7K206-F1
#
_cell.length_a   1.000
_cell.length_b   1.000
_cell.length_c   1.000
_cell.angle_alpha   90.00
_cell.angle_beta   90.00
_cell.angle_gamma   90.00
#
_symmetry.space_group_name_H-M   'P 1'
#
loop_
_entity.id
_entity.type
_entity.pdbx_description
1 polymer ?
#
loop_
_entity_poly.entity_id
_entity_poly.type
_entity_poly.pdbx_seq_one_letter_code
_entity_poly.pdbx_strand_id
1 'polypeptide(L)'
;MLDFNHRPTFTEQLTERIDHALCEAYAKQPARDYLGASRLGVSCNRALQYEYLHTPKDEDFSGQTLRIFAAGHVFEDLAIEWLRAAGFELFTHKR
;
A
#
# COMPACT_ATOMS: atom_id res chain seq x y z
N MET A 1 -12.50 11.13 26.52
CA MET A 1 -11.64 11.78 27.53
C MET A 1 -10.25 11.84 26.93
N LEU A 2 -9.70 13.04 26.70
CA LEU A 2 -8.35 13.20 26.14
C LEU A 2 -7.33 12.87 27.23
N ASP A 3 -6.41 11.95 26.97
CA ASP A 3 -5.30 11.66 27.88
C ASP A 3 -4.10 12.52 27.51
N PHE A 4 -3.88 13.59 28.28
CA PHE A 4 -2.75 14.51 28.10
C PHE A 4 -1.46 14.02 28.79
N ASN A 5 -1.50 12.89 29.50
CA ASN A 5 -0.34 12.31 30.20
C ASN A 5 0.26 11.11 29.47
N HIS A 6 -0.30 10.73 28.32
CA HIS A 6 0.24 9.64 27.53
C HIS A 6 1.69 9.94 27.14
N ARG A 7 2.57 9.00 27.48
CA ARG A 7 3.98 9.02 27.06
C ARG A 7 4.16 7.82 26.14
N PRO A 8 4.67 8.02 24.91
CA PRO A 8 4.81 6.92 23.98
C PRO A 8 5.80 5.90 24.54
N THR A 9 5.35 4.66 24.62
CA THR A 9 6.13 3.48 24.94
C THR A 9 7.24 3.30 23.90
N PHE A 10 8.24 2.48 24.24
CA PHE A 10 9.29 2.13 23.28
C PHE A 10 8.74 1.54 21.98
N THR A 11 7.73 0.66 22.08
CA THR A 11 7.10 0.02 20.90
C THR A 11 6.40 1.05 20.01
N GLU A 12 5.74 2.05 20.58
CA GLU A 12 5.11 3.13 19.83
C GLU A 12 6.17 3.98 19.10
N GLN A 13 7.24 4.38 19.80
CA GLN A 13 8.34 5.14 19.20
C GLN A 13 9.05 4.36 18.09
N LEU A 14 9.27 3.05 18.27
CA LEU A 14 9.86 2.19 17.27
C LEU A 14 8.95 2.08 16.03
N THR A 15 7.65 1.89 16.25
CA THR A 15 6.67 1.79 15.18
C THR A 15 6.58 3.08 14.38
N GLU A 16 6.55 4.24 15.05
CA GLU A 16 6.54 5.55 14.42
C GLU A 16 7.79 5.76 13.54
N ARG A 17 8.98 5.36 14.01
CA ARG A 17 10.21 5.43 13.21
C ARG A 17 10.16 4.56 11.96
N ILE A 18 9.61 3.35 12.06
CA ILE A 18 9.43 2.45 10.92
C ILE A 18 8.44 3.06 9.93
N ASP A 19 7.28 3.54 10.43
CA ASP A 19 6.23 4.13 9.62
C ASP A 19 6.72 5.39 8.88
N HIS A 20 7.50 6.25 9.54
CA HIS A 20 8.13 7.41 8.92
C HIS A 20 9.08 7.00 7.78
N ALA A 21 9.97 6.03 8.02
CA ALA A 21 10.90 5.55 6.99
C ALA A 21 10.15 4.95 5.78
N LEU A 22 9.03 4.26 6.01
CA LEU A 22 8.19 3.74 4.93
C LEU A 22 7.51 4.86 4.14
N CYS A 23 6.97 5.87 4.80
CA CYS A 23 6.38 7.03 4.13
C CYS A 23 7.41 7.79 3.28
N GLU A 24 8.62 8.03 3.81
CA GLU A 24 9.70 8.67 3.04
C GLU A 24 10.14 7.86 1.82
N ALA A 25 10.19 6.53 1.96
CA ALA A 25 10.52 5.64 0.84
C ALA A 25 9.40 5.66 -0.21
N TYR A 26 8.14 5.61 0.24
CA TYR A 26 6.97 5.64 -0.64
C TYR A 26 6.86 6.97 -1.41
N ALA A 27 7.11 8.10 -0.76
CA ALA A 27 7.07 9.43 -1.40
C ALA A 27 8.09 9.61 -2.53
N LYS A 28 9.15 8.80 -2.56
CA LYS A 28 10.17 8.80 -3.62
C LYS A 28 9.80 7.93 -4.82
N GLN A 29 8.77 7.10 -4.71
CA GLN A 29 8.34 6.24 -5.80
C GLN A 29 7.68 7.06 -6.90
N PRO A 30 7.94 6.76 -8.19
CA PRO A 30 7.25 7.43 -9.27
C PRO A 30 5.74 7.15 -9.19
N ALA A 31 4.94 8.21 -9.30
CA ALA A 31 3.49 8.06 -9.39
C ALA A 31 3.13 7.29 -10.66
N ARG A 32 2.17 6.37 -10.55
CA ARG A 32 1.62 5.63 -11.71
C ARG A 32 0.85 6.59 -12.59
N ASP A 33 1.01 6.50 -13.90
CA ASP A 33 0.31 7.31 -14.92
C ASP A 33 -1.00 6.66 -15.42
N TYR A 34 -1.44 5.59 -14.77
CA TYR A 34 -2.64 4.83 -15.11
C TYR A 34 -3.50 4.52 -13.87
N LEU A 35 -4.80 4.29 -14.10
CA LEU A 35 -5.71 3.82 -13.05
C LEU A 35 -5.42 2.37 -12.70
N GLY A 36 -5.25 2.08 -11.40
CA GLY A 36 -5.05 0.71 -10.93
C GLY A 36 -6.24 -0.20 -11.28
N ALA A 37 -5.98 -1.48 -11.50
CA ALA A 37 -7.01 -2.47 -11.82
C ALA A 37 -8.10 -2.58 -10.73
N SER A 38 -7.78 -2.24 -9.47
CA SER A 38 -8.74 -2.17 -8.37
C SER A 38 -9.85 -1.13 -8.57
N ARG A 39 -9.74 -0.26 -9.58
CA ARG A 39 -10.77 0.73 -9.94
C ARG A 39 -11.87 0.17 -10.82
N LEU A 40 -11.71 -1.05 -11.34
CA LEU A 40 -12.77 -1.72 -12.10
C LEU A 40 -14.02 -1.89 -11.22
N GLY A 41 -15.14 -1.34 -11.69
CA GLY A 41 -16.42 -1.38 -10.97
C GLY A 41 -16.67 -0.22 -9.99
N VAL A 42 -15.73 0.72 -9.83
CA VAL A 42 -15.98 1.95 -9.06
C VAL A 42 -17.01 2.80 -9.80
N SER A 43 -18.15 3.07 -9.14
CA SER A 43 -19.28 3.81 -9.74
C SER A 43 -19.07 5.32 -9.82
N CYS A 44 -18.16 5.88 -9.02
CA CYS A 44 -17.95 7.32 -8.93
C CYS A 44 -16.95 7.81 -9.99
N ASN A 45 -17.46 8.32 -11.11
CA ASN A 45 -16.63 8.88 -12.19
C ASN A 45 -15.72 10.03 -11.73
N ARG A 46 -16.18 10.85 -10.77
CA ARG A 46 -15.38 11.97 -10.25
C ARG A 46 -14.17 11.48 -9.45
N ALA A 47 -14.32 10.41 -8.67
CA ALA A 47 -13.19 9.80 -7.96
C ALA A 47 -12.15 9.27 -8.95
N LEU A 48 -12.61 8.58 -10.01
CA LEU A 48 -11.73 8.11 -11.09
C LEU A 48 -11.02 9.27 -11.80
N GLN A 49 -11.72 10.38 -12.05
CA GLN A 49 -11.12 11.56 -12.67
C GLN A 49 -10.00 12.16 -11.81
N TYR A 50 -10.21 12.31 -10.49
CA TYR A 50 -9.17 12.84 -9.60
C TYR A 50 -7.92 11.95 -9.56
N GLU A 51 -8.11 10.63 -9.55
CA GLU A 51 -6.99 9.68 -9.60
C GLU A 51 -6.26 9.74 -10.94
N TYR A 52 -7.00 9.81 -12.05
CA TYR A 52 -6.43 9.86 -13.40
C TYR A 52 -5.67 11.17 -13.68
N LEU A 53 -6.16 12.29 -13.15
CA LEU A 53 -5.54 13.61 -13.31
C LEU A 53 -4.47 13.91 -12.24
N HIS A 54 -4.11 12.94 -11.40
CA HIS A 54 -3.16 13.11 -10.29
C HIS A 54 -3.47 14.33 -9.43
N THR A 55 -4.76 14.58 -9.19
CA THR A 55 -5.17 15.66 -8.29
C THR A 55 -4.53 15.44 -6.92
N PRO A 56 -3.93 16.48 -6.29
CA PRO A 56 -3.35 16.34 -4.96
C PRO A 56 -4.34 15.72 -3.98
N LYS A 57 -3.88 14.73 -3.21
CA LYS A 57 -4.70 14.08 -2.20
C LYS A 57 -4.78 14.96 -0.97
N ASP A 58 -5.89 14.86 -0.24
CA ASP A 58 -6.04 15.50 1.07
C ASP A 58 -5.13 14.84 2.11
N GLU A 59 -4.97 13.51 2.03
CA GLU A 59 -4.13 12.72 2.93
C GLU A 59 -3.32 11.67 2.15
N ASP A 60 -2.05 11.53 2.52
CA ASP A 60 -1.19 10.45 2.04
C ASP A 60 -1.44 9.14 2.80
N PHE A 61 -0.86 8.05 2.31
CA PHE A 61 -0.96 6.76 3.00
C PHE A 61 -0.23 6.80 4.35
N SER A 62 -0.90 6.31 5.39
CA SER A 62 -0.26 6.08 6.68
C SER A 62 0.79 4.98 6.59
N GLY A 63 1.79 5.00 7.48
CA GLY A 63 2.79 3.92 7.56
C GLY A 63 2.16 2.55 7.85
N GLN A 64 1.08 2.50 8.62
CA GLN A 64 0.29 1.28 8.81
C GLN A 64 -0.27 0.75 7.49
N THR A 65 -0.85 1.62 6.65
CA THR A 65 -1.35 1.24 5.33
C THR A 65 -0.22 0.72 4.43
N LEU A 66 0.93 1.39 4.46
CA LEU A 66 2.11 0.96 3.69
C LEU A 66 2.65 -0.40 4.15
N ARG A 67 2.62 -0.69 5.47
CA ARG A 67 2.96 -2.02 6.00
C ARG A 67 2.00 -3.10 5.49
N ILE A 68 0.70 -2.81 5.43
CA ILE A 68 -0.30 -3.75 4.88
C ILE A 68 -0.01 -4.05 3.40
N PHE A 69 0.31 -3.03 2.60
CA PHE A 69 0.67 -3.25 1.20
C PHE A 69 1.95 -4.08 1.05
N ALA A 70 2.98 -3.78 1.84
CA ALA A 70 4.22 -4.55 1.84
C ALA A 70 3.98 -6.03 2.20
N ALA A 71 3.18 -6.30 3.24
CA ALA A 71 2.80 -7.66 3.60
C ALA A 71 2.03 -8.36 2.47
N GLY A 72 1.11 -7.64 1.80
CA GLY A 72 0.39 -8.15 0.63
C GLY A 72 1.31 -8.62 -0.49
N HIS A 73 2.35 -7.84 -0.82
CA HIS A 73 3.34 -8.22 -1.84
C HIS A 73 4.11 -9.49 -1.45
N VAL A 74 4.56 -9.60 -0.19
CA VAL A 74 5.24 -10.82 0.29
C VAL A 74 4.32 -12.05 0.20
N PHE A 75 3.03 -11.88 0.51
CA PHE A 75 2.07 -12.97 0.40
C PHE A 75 1.72 -13.33 -1.05
N GLU A 76 1.72 -12.36 -1.96
CA GLU A 76 1.55 -12.62 -3.39
C GLU A 76 2.68 -13.50 -3.93
N ASP A 77 3.94 -13.17 -3.62
CA ASP A 77 5.11 -13.98 -4.01
C ASP A 77 5.01 -15.42 -3.46
N LEU A 78 4.60 -15.56 -2.20
CA LEU A 78 4.41 -16.87 -1.57
C LEU A 78 3.29 -17.68 -2.25
N ALA A 79 2.17 -17.03 -2.56
CA ALA A 79 1.05 -17.67 -3.25
C ALA A 79 1.43 -18.12 -4.67
N ILE A 80 2.23 -17.32 -5.39
CA ILE A 80 2.77 -17.66 -6.71
C ILE A 80 3.58 -18.96 -6.63
N GLU A 81 4.46 -19.08 -5.65
CA GLU A 81 5.28 -20.28 -5.47
C GLU A 81 4.44 -21.52 -5.14
N TRP A 82 3.41 -21.37 -4.30
CA TRP A 82 2.48 -22.47 -4.02
C TRP A 82 1.67 -22.91 -5.23
N LEU A 83 1.18 -21.96 -6.04
CA LEU A 83 0.45 -22.27 -7.28
C LEU A 83 1.34 -23.04 -8.26
N ARG A 84 2.60 -22.61 -8.42
CA ARG A 84 3.58 -23.31 -9.25
C ARG A 84 3.90 -24.71 -8.72
N ALA A 85 4.08 -24.86 -7.41
CA ALA A 85 4.30 -26.16 -6.77
C ALA A 85 3.10 -27.10 -6.95
N ALA A 86 1.89 -26.56 -7.04
CA ALA A 86 0.67 -27.29 -7.35
C ALA A 86 0.49 -27.61 -8.85
N GLY A 87 1.44 -27.23 -9.72
CA GLY A 87 1.43 -27.53 -11.15
C GLY A 87 0.70 -26.51 -12.03
N PHE A 88 0.34 -25.34 -11.50
CA PHE A 88 -0.26 -24.26 -12.30
C PHE A 88 0.79 -23.41 -13.01
N GLU A 89 0.51 -23.04 -14.26
CA GLU A 89 1.28 -22.04 -15.00
C GLU A 89 0.61 -20.66 -14.87
N LEU A 90 1.40 -19.64 -14.53
CA LEU A 90 0.92 -18.27 -14.37
C LEU A 90 1.26 -17.43 -15.60
N PHE A 91 0.24 -17.05 -16.37
CA PHE A 91 0.42 -16.34 -17.64
C PHE A 91 1.09 -14.95 -17.51
N THR A 92 0.85 -14.24 -16.41
CA THR A 92 1.39 -12.89 -16.16
C THR A 92 2.67 -12.89 -15.33
N HIS A 93 3.08 -14.06 -14.80
CA HIS A 93 4.33 -14.25 -14.07
C HIS A 93 5.14 -15.37 -14.72
N LYS A 94 5.69 -15.04 -15.89
CA LYS A 94 6.65 -15.89 -16.61
C LYS A 94 7.93 -16.02 -15.78
N ARG A 95 8.54 -17.20 -15.82
CA ARG A 95 9.83 -17.49 -15.19
C ARG A 95 10.98 -16.80 -15.91
#